data_AF-A0A8I3VZ10-F1
#
_entry.id   AF-A0A8I3VZ10-F1
#
_cell.length_a   1.000
_cell.length_b   1.000
_cell.length_c   1.000
_cell.angle_alpha   90.00
_cell.angle_beta   90.00
_cell.angle_gamma   90.00
#
_symmetry.space_group_name_H-M   'P 1'
#
loop_
_entity.id
_entity.type
_entity.pdbx_description
1 polymer ?
#
loop_
_entity_poly.entity_id
_entity_poly.type
_entity_poly.pdbx_seq_one_letter_code
_entity_poly.pdbx_strand_id
1 'polypeptide(L)'
;MDGKEKTYGGCEGPDAMYVKLISSDGHEFIVKREHALTSGTIKAMLSGPGQFAENKTNEINFREIPSHVLSKVCMYFTYKVRYTDSSTEIPEFPIAPENAVELLMAANFLDC
;
A
#
# COMPACT_ATOMS: atom_id res chain seq x y z
N MET A 1 -31.60 9.91 -8.30
CA MET A 1 -30.33 9.83 -7.57
C MET A 1 -29.56 8.67 -8.16
N ASP A 2 -28.67 8.94 -9.11
CA ASP A 2 -27.80 7.94 -9.76
C ASP A 2 -26.82 7.35 -8.74
N GLY A 3 -27.27 6.34 -8.00
CA GLY A 3 -26.39 5.44 -7.29
C GLY A 3 -25.73 4.51 -8.31
N LYS A 4 -24.68 4.99 -9.00
CA LYS A 4 -23.83 4.08 -9.78
C LYS A 4 -23.32 3.00 -8.82
N GLU A 5 -23.69 1.75 -9.07
CA GLU A 5 -23.07 0.60 -8.43
C GLU A 5 -21.55 0.79 -8.49
N LYS A 6 -20.90 0.85 -7.33
CA LYS A 6 -19.44 0.84 -7.28
C LYS A 6 -19.02 -0.56 -7.69
N THR A 7 -18.74 -0.76 -8.97
CA THR A 7 -18.05 -1.95 -9.46
C THR A 7 -16.69 -1.98 -8.75
N TYR A 8 -16.52 -2.88 -7.78
CA TYR A 8 -15.23 -3.12 -7.16
C TYR A 8 -14.32 -3.71 -8.25
N GLY A 9 -13.36 -2.92 -8.75
CA GLY A 9 -12.45 -3.37 -9.80
C GLY A 9 -11.57 -4.54 -9.33
N GLY A 10 -10.96 -5.25 -10.28
CA GLY A 10 -10.06 -6.37 -9.98
C GLY A 10 -8.65 -5.94 -9.53
N CYS A 11 -7.80 -6.93 -9.28
CA CYS A 11 -6.36 -6.79 -9.02
C CYS A 11 -5.49 -7.03 -10.26
N GLU A 12 -6.08 -7.31 -11.43
CA GLU A 12 -5.33 -7.67 -12.63
C GLU A 12 -5.32 -6.56 -13.68
N GLY A 13 -4.19 -6.42 -14.37
CA GLY A 13 -3.99 -5.50 -15.48
C GLY A 13 -3.66 -4.05 -15.09
N PRO A 14 -3.26 -3.22 -16.07
CA PRO A 14 -2.72 -1.88 -15.82
C PRO A 14 -3.73 -0.88 -15.22
N ASP A 15 -5.02 -1.19 -15.31
CA ASP A 15 -6.13 -0.40 -14.78
C ASP A 15 -6.74 -0.99 -13.50
N ALA A 16 -6.05 -1.94 -12.87
CA ALA A 16 -6.50 -2.55 -11.62
C ALA A 16 -6.73 -1.49 -10.53
N MET A 17 -7.86 -1.63 -9.83
CA MET A 17 -8.22 -0.74 -8.73
C MET A 17 -7.43 -1.07 -7.46
N TYR A 18 -6.96 -2.30 -7.35
CA TYR A 18 -6.22 -2.82 -6.22
C TYR A 18 -4.86 -3.36 -6.64
N VAL A 19 -3.93 -3.35 -5.70
CA VAL A 19 -2.62 -4.01 -5.80
C VAL A 19 -2.48 -5.00 -4.66
N LYS A 20 -1.75 -6.09 -4.91
CA LYS A 20 -1.43 -7.10 -3.90
C LYS A 20 -0.01 -6.86 -3.39
N LEU A 21 0.11 -6.62 -2.08
CA LEU A 21 1.39 -6.52 -1.39
C LEU A 21 1.62 -7.81 -0.61
N ILE A 22 2.69 -8.53 -0.88
CA ILE A 22 3.00 -9.83 -0.28
C ILE A 22 4.15 -9.63 0.70
N SER A 23 3.95 -9.97 1.97
CA SER A 23 5.01 -9.90 3.00
C SER A 23 6.00 -11.04 2.90
N SER A 24 7.10 -10.94 3.64
CA SER A 24 8.18 -11.94 3.65
C SER A 24 7.74 -13.32 4.17
N ASP A 25 6.72 -13.35 5.02
CA ASP A 25 6.08 -14.53 5.56
C ASP A 25 4.83 -14.97 4.75
N GLY A 26 4.63 -14.41 3.56
CA GLY A 26 3.65 -14.86 2.58
C GLY A 26 2.22 -14.35 2.79
N HIS A 27 1.99 -13.39 3.70
CA HIS A 27 0.67 -12.78 3.84
C HIS A 27 0.39 -11.82 2.68
N GLU A 28 -0.79 -11.95 2.08
CA GLU A 28 -1.25 -11.11 0.97
C GLU A 28 -2.14 -9.97 1.49
N PHE A 29 -1.75 -8.73 1.22
CA PHE A 29 -2.51 -7.53 1.54
C PHE A 29 -3.05 -6.91 0.25
N ILE A 30 -4.37 -6.90 0.10
CA ILE A 30 -5.04 -6.26 -1.03
C ILE A 30 -5.37 -4.82 -0.64
N VAL A 31 -4.70 -3.86 -1.27
CA VAL A 31 -4.86 -2.43 -0.99
C VAL A 31 -5.26 -1.69 -2.26
N LYS A 32 -6.00 -0.59 -2.10
CA LYS A 32 -6.32 0.26 -3.24
C LYS A 32 -5.04 0.82 -3.85
N ARG A 33 -4.95 0.80 -5.18
CA ARG A 33 -3.78 1.33 -5.90
C ARG A 33 -3.49 2.77 -5.52
N GLU A 34 -4.51 3.63 -5.46
CA GLU A 34 -4.38 5.03 -5.03
C GLU A 34 -3.72 5.20 -3.65
N HIS A 35 -3.93 4.26 -2.72
CA HIS A 35 -3.32 4.32 -1.38
C HIS A 35 -1.88 3.82 -1.42
N ALA A 36 -1.62 2.73 -2.13
CA ALA A 36 -0.29 2.16 -2.28
C ALA A 36 0.71 3.12 -2.95
N LEU A 37 0.22 4.00 -3.83
CA LEU A 37 1.01 5.05 -4.47
C LEU A 37 1.50 6.16 -3.52
N THR A 38 1.14 6.10 -2.23
CA THR A 38 1.79 6.90 -1.17
C THR A 38 3.29 6.58 -1.07
N SER A 39 3.68 5.34 -1.36
CA SER A 39 5.08 4.91 -1.36
C SER A 39 5.73 5.21 -2.72
N GLY A 40 6.86 5.92 -2.69
CA GLY A 40 7.70 6.17 -3.87
C GLY A 40 8.23 4.88 -4.49
N THR A 41 8.66 3.94 -3.64
CA THR A 41 9.16 2.62 -4.06
C THR A 41 8.09 1.77 -4.73
N ILE A 42 6.88 1.67 -4.14
CA ILE A 42 5.75 0.94 -4.75
C ILE A 42 5.38 1.57 -6.10
N LYS A 43 5.32 2.91 -6.16
CA LYS A 43 5.04 3.64 -7.41
C LYS A 43 6.07 3.33 -8.49
N ALA A 44 7.35 3.29 -8.13
CA ALA A 44 8.44 2.95 -9.04
C ALA A 44 8.34 1.49 -9.52
N MET A 45 8.02 0.54 -8.63
CA MET A 45 7.82 -0.87 -9.00
C MET A 45 6.65 -1.04 -9.97
N LEU A 46 5.53 -0.34 -9.75
CA LEU A 46 4.37 -0.37 -10.65
C LEU A 46 4.55 0.43 -11.95
N SER A 47 5.63 1.20 -12.09
CA SER A 47 5.85 2.10 -13.25
C SER A 47 7.21 1.91 -13.94
N GLY A 48 8.10 1.06 -13.42
CA GLY A 48 9.50 0.96 -13.84
C GLY A 48 9.72 0.17 -15.15
N PRO A 49 10.85 0.35 -15.84
CA PRO A 49 11.15 -0.31 -17.11
C PRO A 49 11.43 -1.82 -16.94
N GLY A 50 10.36 -2.62 -16.98
CA GLY A 50 10.34 -4.09 -16.90
C GLY A 50 8.92 -4.68 -17.05
N GLN A 51 7.99 -3.85 -17.53
CA GLN A 51 6.56 -3.79 -17.19
C GLN A 51 5.66 -4.96 -17.63
N PHE A 52 6.16 -6.06 -18.21
CA PHE A 52 5.26 -7.06 -18.77
C PHE A 52 4.70 -8.05 -17.75
N ALA A 53 5.39 -8.30 -16.64
CA ALA A 53 4.94 -9.23 -15.61
C ALA A 53 4.19 -8.50 -14.47
N GLU A 54 4.79 -7.47 -13.89
CA GLU A 54 4.27 -6.79 -12.69
C GLU A 54 3.05 -5.88 -12.99
N ASN A 55 2.97 -5.23 -14.17
CA ASN A 55 1.76 -4.49 -14.55
C ASN A 55 0.59 -5.40 -14.94
N LYS A 56 0.85 -6.68 -15.22
CA LYS A 56 -0.22 -7.65 -15.49
C LYS A 56 -0.81 -8.19 -14.20
N THR A 57 0.02 -8.46 -13.20
CA THR A 57 -0.43 -9.10 -11.95
C THR A 57 -0.72 -8.08 -10.83
N ASN A 58 -0.16 -6.87 -10.88
CA ASN A 58 -0.21 -5.85 -9.81
C ASN A 58 0.18 -6.40 -8.44
N GLU A 59 1.14 -7.33 -8.42
CA GLU A 59 1.63 -7.96 -7.21
C GLU A 59 3.05 -7.47 -6.91
N ILE A 60 3.33 -7.12 -5.66
CA ILE A 60 4.64 -6.71 -5.18
C ILE A 60 5.02 -7.63 -4.02
N ASN A 61 6.18 -8.26 -4.12
CA ASN A 61 6.69 -9.16 -3.09
C ASN A 61 7.81 -8.50 -2.28
N PHE A 62 7.57 -8.30 -0.99
CA PHE A 62 8.53 -7.77 -0.03
C PHE A 62 9.24 -8.91 0.69
N ARG A 63 10.47 -9.21 0.28
CA ARG A 63 11.27 -10.28 0.90
C ARG A 63 11.76 -9.99 2.31
N GLU A 64 11.79 -8.72 2.70
CA GLU A 64 12.38 -8.26 3.97
C GLU A 64 11.34 -7.67 4.94
N ILE A 65 10.10 -7.43 4.49
CA ILE A 65 9.06 -6.81 5.33
C ILE A 65 8.08 -7.89 5.80
N PRO A 66 8.04 -8.22 7.11
CA PRO A 66 7.11 -9.20 7.65
C PRO A 66 5.67 -8.67 7.73
N SER A 67 4.69 -9.57 7.83
CA SER A 67 3.26 -9.24 7.84
C SER A 67 2.86 -8.22 8.91
N HIS A 68 3.41 -8.32 10.12
CA HIS A 68 3.06 -7.41 11.22
C HIS A 68 3.48 -5.95 10.95
N VAL A 69 4.59 -5.75 10.23
CA VAL A 69 5.05 -4.43 9.76
C VAL A 69 4.24 -3.99 8.55
N LEU A 70 4.08 -4.87 7.55
CA LEU A 70 3.37 -4.54 6.31
C LEU A 70 1.89 -4.18 6.57
N SER A 71 1.26 -4.83 7.55
CA SER A 71 -0.09 -4.49 8.03
C SER A 71 -0.17 -3.04 8.50
N LYS A 72 0.80 -2.59 9.32
CA LYS A 72 0.87 -1.21 9.81
C LYS A 72 1.17 -0.21 8.69
N VAL A 73 2.01 -0.57 7.73
CA VAL A 73 2.25 0.22 6.51
C VAL A 73 0.96 0.41 5.71
N CYS A 74 0.16 -0.65 5.51
CA CYS A 74 -1.12 -0.56 4.80
C CYS A 74 -2.13 0.34 5.52
N MET A 75 -2.17 0.26 6.86
CA MET A 75 -2.96 1.18 7.69
C MET A 75 -2.48 2.63 7.51
N TYR A 76 -1.16 2.85 7.49
CA TYR A 76 -0.57 4.17 7.27
C TYR A 76 -0.94 4.75 5.91
N PHE A 77 -0.94 3.97 4.83
CA PHE A 77 -1.36 4.47 3.51
C PHE A 77 -2.80 5.01 3.54
N THR A 78 -3.71 4.28 4.18
CA THR A 78 -5.11 4.72 4.31
C THR A 78 -5.21 5.97 5.18
N TYR A 79 -4.50 5.98 6.30
CA TYR A 79 -4.43 7.13 7.21
C TYR A 79 -3.90 8.37 6.49
N LYS A 80 -2.77 8.25 5.79
CA LYS A 80 -2.13 9.35 5.05
C LYS A 80 -3.08 9.92 4.00
N VAL A 81 -3.67 9.09 3.16
CA VAL A 81 -4.62 9.55 2.13
C VAL A 81 -5.86 10.20 2.76
N ARG A 82 -6.39 9.63 3.83
CA ARG A 82 -7.60 10.13 4.49
C ARG A 82 -7.41 11.50 5.14
N TYR A 83 -6.22 11.77 5.67
CA TYR A 83 -5.94 12.99 6.44
C TYR A 83 -5.09 14.02 5.69
N THR A 84 -4.51 13.69 4.54
CA THR A 84 -3.96 14.69 3.61
C THR A 84 -5.08 15.64 3.16
N ASP A 85 -4.82 16.95 3.23
CA ASP A 85 -5.77 18.02 2.87
C ASP A 85 -7.12 18.01 3.62
N SER A 86 -7.22 17.25 4.72
CA SER A 86 -8.42 17.23 5.56
C SER A 86 -8.40 18.40 6.55
N SER A 87 -9.54 19.09 6.69
CA SER A 87 -9.75 20.11 7.73
C SER A 87 -10.20 19.53 9.07
N THR A 88 -10.35 18.20 9.16
CA THR A 88 -10.72 17.50 10.40
C THR A 88 -9.51 17.36 11.31
N GLU A 89 -9.78 17.22 12.62
CA GLU A 89 -8.75 16.79 13.57
C GLU A 89 -8.11 15.47 13.13
N ILE A 90 -6.79 15.41 13.22
CA ILE A 90 -5.98 14.27 12.80
C ILE A 90 -5.76 13.40 14.05
N PRO A 91 -6.31 12.18 14.11
CA PRO A 91 -6.13 11.31 15.27
C PRO A 91 -4.70 10.76 15.33
N GLU A 92 -4.27 10.37 16.52
CA GLU A 92 -2.97 9.71 16.70
C GLU A 92 -2.91 8.36 15.96
N PHE A 93 -1.80 8.09 15.28
CA PHE A 93 -1.54 6.80 14.65
C PHE A 93 -0.77 5.89 15.63
N PRO A 94 -1.40 4.86 16.21
CA PRO A 94 -0.79 4.08 17.29
C PRO A 94 0.32 3.17 16.77
N ILE A 95 1.54 3.42 17.24
CA ILE A 95 2.73 2.60 16.99
C ILE A 95 3.15 1.96 18.31
N ALA A 96 3.17 0.63 18.33
CA ALA A 96 3.68 -0.10 19.48
C ALA A 96 5.22 0.05 19.53
N PRO A 97 5.82 0.33 20.70
CA PRO A 97 7.27 0.55 20.82
C PRO A 97 8.12 -0.57 20.20
N GLU A 98 7.68 -1.82 20.34
CA GLU A 98 8.31 -3.01 19.78
C GLU A 98 8.40 -3.00 18.25
N ASN A 99 7.48 -2.32 17.55
CA ASN A 99 7.44 -2.27 16.10
C ASN A 99 8.13 -1.03 15.53
N ALA A 100 8.55 -0.07 16.37
CA ALA A 100 8.98 1.26 15.92
C ALA A 100 10.23 1.21 15.03
N VAL A 101 11.20 0.37 15.38
CA VAL A 101 12.47 0.24 14.62
C VAL A 101 12.22 -0.40 13.26
N GLU A 102 11.44 -1.49 13.21
CA GLU A 102 11.11 -2.16 11.97
C GLU A 102 10.27 -1.28 11.04
N LEU A 103 9.31 -0.54 11.61
CA LEU A 103 8.53 0.44 10.85
C LEU A 103 9.38 1.58 10.29
N LEU A 104 10.39 2.06 11.04
CA LEU A 104 11.31 3.07 10.55
C LEU A 104 12.13 2.57 9.35
N MET A 105 12.63 1.34 9.42
CA MET A 105 13.37 0.73 8.31
C MET A 105 12.46 0.54 7.08
N ALA A 106 11.24 0.06 7.28
CA ALA A 106 10.26 -0.09 6.22
C ALA A 106 9.87 1.26 5.59
N ALA A 107 9.66 2.30 6.40
CA ALA A 107 9.34 3.65 5.91
C ALA A 107 10.47 4.22 5.04
N ASN A 108 11.72 4.07 5.47
CA ASN A 108 12.88 4.48 4.68
C ASN A 108 12.98 3.71 3.35
N PHE A 109 12.75 2.40 3.36
CA PHE A 109 12.76 1.58 2.15
C PHE A 109 11.61 1.94 1.19
N LEU A 110 10.42 2.22 1.72
CA LEU A 110 9.22 2.52 0.96
C LEU A 110 9.13 3.98 0.50
N ASP A 111 10.02 4.86 0.97
CA ASP A 111 10.02 6.28 0.66
C ASP A 111 8.66 6.93 0.98
N CYS A 112 8.22 6.83 2.25
CA CYS A 112 6.93 7.35 2.73
C CYS A 112 6.87 7.72 4.22
#